data_AF-A0A9X7HBE3-F1
#
_entry.id   AF-A0A9X7HBE3-F1
#
_cell.length_a   1.000
_cell.length_b   1.000
_cell.length_c   1.000
_cell.angle_alpha   90.00
_cell.angle_beta   90.00
_cell.angle_gamma   90.00
#
_symmetry.space_group_name_H-M   'P 1'
#
loop_
_entity.id
_entity.type
_entity.pdbx_description
1 polymer ?
#
loop_
_entity_poly.entity_id
_entity_poly.type
_entity_poly.pdbx_seq_one_letter_code
_entity_poly.pdbx_strand_id
1 'polypeptide(L)'
;MVAEKSTEKNSNTEEQLDVLAPTQVVIKEALEKLGYSNEMYELLKEPVRMMTVKIPVRMDDGQVKIFTGYRAQHNDAVGPTKGGIRFHPNVTENEVKALSIWMSLKCGIVDLPYGGGKGGIVCDPRDMSFRELERLSRGYVRAISQIVGPTKDIPAPDVFTNSQIMAWMMDEYSRIDEFNSPGFITGKPLVLGGSHGRETATAKGVTIVIREAAKRRGIKLEGARVVIQGFGNAGSFLAKFMHDAGAKVIGISDAYGALHDPNGLDIDYLLDRRDSFGTITKLFNNTISNKELLELDCDILVPAAIENQITKDNAHNIKANIVVEAANGPTTLEATKILTERGILLVPDVLASAGGVTVSYFEWVQNNQGYYWTEEEVEDRLEKVMVRSFNNIYETSVNRKVNMRLAAYMVGARKMAEASRFRGWV
;
A
#
# COMPACT_ATOMS: atom_id res chain seq x y z
N MET A 1 15.69 -11.38 45.01
CA MET A 1 16.28 -11.04 43.69
C MET A 1 15.71 -11.94 42.61
N VAL A 2 14.46 -11.74 42.17
CA VAL A 2 13.95 -12.23 40.87
C VAL A 2 12.73 -11.36 40.51
N ALA A 3 12.95 -10.12 40.07
CA ALA A 3 11.90 -9.25 39.56
C ALA A 3 12.53 -8.12 38.73
N GLU A 4 13.10 -8.44 37.56
CA GLU A 4 13.60 -7.40 36.64
C GLU A 4 13.82 -7.86 35.18
N LYS A 5 13.41 -9.08 34.77
CA LYS A 5 13.71 -9.61 33.42
C LYS A 5 12.53 -9.72 32.45
N SER A 6 11.34 -9.24 32.81
CA SER A 6 10.15 -9.36 31.96
C SER A 6 9.73 -8.06 31.25
N THR A 7 10.38 -6.92 31.53
CA THR A 7 10.00 -5.61 30.97
C THR A 7 10.80 -5.22 29.71
N GLU A 8 12.04 -5.67 29.54
CA GLU A 8 12.88 -5.28 28.39
C GLU A 8 12.49 -5.96 27.06
N LYS A 9 11.78 -7.10 27.09
CA LYS A 9 11.34 -7.78 25.85
C LYS A 9 10.08 -7.18 25.21
N ASN A 10 9.25 -6.46 25.98
CA ASN A 10 8.04 -5.84 25.45
C ASN A 10 8.30 -4.42 24.90
N SER A 11 9.25 -3.67 25.47
CA SER A 11 9.53 -2.28 25.04
C SER A 11 10.13 -2.20 23.63
N ASN A 12 10.96 -3.16 23.22
CA ASN A 12 11.56 -3.17 21.88
C ASN A 12 10.56 -3.48 20.76
N THR A 13 9.47 -4.19 21.05
CA THR A 13 8.39 -4.46 20.08
C THR A 13 7.44 -3.28 19.93
N GLU A 14 7.19 -2.51 20.99
CA GLU A 14 6.34 -1.31 20.91
C GLU A 14 7.04 -0.17 20.14
N GLU A 15 8.35 0.04 20.33
CA GLU A 15 9.12 1.00 19.52
C GLU A 15 9.27 0.58 18.05
N GLN A 16 9.27 -0.73 17.74
CA GLN A 16 9.31 -1.23 16.35
C GLN A 16 7.97 -1.13 15.61
N LEU A 17 6.84 -0.93 16.31
CA LEU A 17 5.50 -0.92 15.72
C LEU A 17 4.87 0.48 15.62
N ASP A 18 5.45 1.51 16.22
CA ASP A 18 4.93 2.88 16.13
C ASP A 18 5.35 3.58 14.81
N VAL A 19 4.63 3.27 13.75
CA VAL A 19 4.76 3.92 12.43
C VAL A 19 4.18 5.34 12.39
N LEU A 20 3.46 5.78 13.44
CA LEU A 20 2.80 7.09 13.45
C LEU A 20 3.80 8.21 13.66
N ALA A 21 4.66 8.12 14.69
CA ALA A 21 5.64 9.16 14.98
C ALA A 21 6.61 9.44 13.82
N PRO A 22 7.22 8.42 13.16
CA PRO A 22 8.03 8.65 11.95
C PRO A 22 7.24 9.32 10.83
N THR A 23 5.97 8.95 10.64
CA THR A 23 5.10 9.56 9.62
C THR A 23 4.86 11.04 9.91
N GLN A 24 4.62 11.40 11.16
CA GLN A 24 4.42 12.79 11.59
C GLN A 24 5.66 13.64 11.34
N VAL A 25 6.86 13.11 11.58
CA VAL A 25 8.13 13.80 11.29
C VAL A 25 8.25 14.15 9.81
N VAL A 26 8.01 13.19 8.91
CA VAL A 26 8.14 13.43 7.46
C VAL A 26 7.07 14.40 6.96
N ILE A 27 5.85 14.34 7.50
CA ILE A 27 4.78 15.30 7.16
C ILE A 27 5.11 16.71 7.61
N LYS A 28 5.63 16.86 8.84
CA LYS A 28 6.09 18.16 9.34
C LYS A 28 7.11 18.77 8.38
N GLU A 29 8.14 18.00 8.03
CA GLU A 29 9.19 18.46 7.11
C GLU A 29 8.60 18.83 5.74
N ALA A 30 7.69 18.02 5.20
CA ALA A 30 7.05 18.30 3.92
C ALA A 30 6.22 19.59 3.94
N LEU A 31 5.44 19.83 5.00
CA LEU A 31 4.61 21.03 5.16
C LEU A 31 5.47 22.29 5.35
N GLU A 32 6.52 22.21 6.16
CA GLU A 32 7.49 23.30 6.35
C GLU A 32 8.17 23.68 5.02
N LYS A 33 8.60 22.69 4.22
CA LYS A 33 9.21 22.92 2.90
C LYS A 33 8.24 23.54 1.88
N LEU A 34 6.94 23.32 2.07
CA LEU A 34 5.88 23.94 1.26
C LEU A 34 5.48 25.33 1.77
N GLY A 35 5.96 25.74 2.95
CA GLY A 35 5.63 27.03 3.56
C GLY A 35 4.26 27.05 4.24
N TYR A 36 3.71 25.90 4.62
CA TYR A 36 2.51 25.84 5.44
C TYR A 36 2.82 26.13 6.91
N SER A 37 1.81 26.61 7.64
CA SER A 37 1.93 27.01 9.03
C SER A 37 1.92 25.81 9.99
N ASN A 38 2.24 26.05 11.26
CA ASN A 38 2.18 25.00 12.28
C ASN A 38 0.74 24.53 12.52
N GLU A 39 -0.27 25.39 12.36
CA GLU A 39 -1.68 25.03 12.44
C GLU A 39 -2.06 23.97 11.39
N MET A 40 -1.51 24.09 10.18
CA MET A 40 -1.69 23.08 9.14
C MET A 40 -1.05 21.74 9.55
N TYR A 41 0.13 21.76 10.16
CA TYR A 41 0.76 20.55 10.68
C TYR A 41 -0.08 19.93 11.81
N GLU A 42 -0.56 20.74 12.75
CA GLU A 42 -1.41 20.27 13.85
C GLU A 42 -2.71 19.63 13.35
N LEU A 43 -3.28 20.13 12.24
CA LEU A 43 -4.44 19.55 11.58
C LEU A 43 -4.13 18.21 10.87
N LEU A 44 -2.95 18.08 10.24
CA LEU A 44 -2.60 16.95 9.37
C LEU A 44 -1.69 15.89 10.03
N LYS A 45 -1.27 16.09 11.28
CA LYS A 45 -0.44 15.10 12.01
C LYS A 45 -1.26 13.92 12.53
N GLU A 46 -2.58 14.05 12.63
CA GLU A 46 -3.51 13.04 13.14
C GLU A 46 -4.85 13.09 12.41
N PRO A 47 -5.64 12.01 12.44
CA PRO A 47 -6.92 11.99 11.76
C PRO A 47 -7.97 12.89 12.40
N VAL A 48 -8.74 13.61 11.58
CA VAL A 48 -9.89 14.45 12.03
C VAL A 48 -10.95 13.64 12.78
N ARG A 49 -11.03 12.32 12.55
CA ARG A 49 -11.92 11.42 13.28
C ARG A 49 -11.33 10.03 13.44
N MET A 50 -11.48 9.48 14.64
CA MET A 50 -11.17 8.08 14.97
C MET A 50 -12.37 7.44 15.67
N MET A 51 -12.77 6.25 15.23
CA MET A 51 -13.87 5.49 15.80
C MET A 51 -13.39 4.10 16.21
N THR A 52 -13.59 3.75 17.48
CA THR A 52 -13.33 2.43 18.05
C THR A 52 -14.66 1.77 18.39
N VAL A 53 -14.85 0.52 17.96
CA VAL A 53 -16.12 -0.22 18.12
C VAL A 53 -15.89 -1.60 18.71
N LYS A 54 -16.92 -2.12 19.39
CA LYS A 54 -16.99 -3.51 19.83
C LYS A 54 -18.00 -4.27 18.97
N ILE A 55 -17.61 -5.44 18.49
CA ILE A 55 -18.37 -6.21 17.52
C ILE A 55 -18.64 -7.60 18.14
N PRO A 56 -19.79 -7.81 18.78
CA PRO A 56 -20.17 -9.12 19.27
C PRO A 56 -20.53 -10.04 18.11
N VAL A 57 -19.89 -11.20 18.03
CA VAL A 57 -20.12 -12.23 17.01
C VAL A 57 -20.38 -13.56 17.69
N ARG A 58 -21.50 -14.21 17.34
CA ARG A 58 -21.73 -15.60 17.72
C ARG A 58 -20.89 -16.52 16.83
N MET A 59 -20.00 -17.26 17.45
CA MET A 59 -19.10 -18.24 16.84
C MET A 59 -19.85 -19.53 16.53
N ASP A 60 -19.27 -20.41 15.71
CA ASP A 60 -19.89 -21.67 15.29
C ASP A 60 -20.06 -22.66 16.44
N ASP A 61 -19.22 -22.57 17.48
CA ASP A 61 -19.36 -23.33 18.73
C ASP A 61 -20.47 -22.79 19.66
N GLY A 62 -21.16 -21.72 19.26
CA GLY A 62 -22.24 -21.08 19.99
C GLY A 62 -21.80 -19.99 20.97
N GLN A 63 -20.50 -19.87 21.28
CA GLN A 63 -19.97 -18.82 22.13
C GLN A 63 -20.06 -17.45 21.46
N VAL A 64 -20.10 -16.38 22.26
CA VAL A 64 -20.03 -15.00 21.74
C VAL A 64 -18.64 -14.45 21.97
N LYS A 65 -17.94 -14.11 20.89
CA LYS A 65 -16.66 -13.41 20.94
C LYS A 65 -16.87 -11.94 20.61
N ILE A 66 -16.23 -11.05 21.36
CA ILE A 66 -16.32 -9.61 21.16
C ILE A 66 -15.01 -9.13 20.52
N PHE A 67 -15.10 -8.68 19.28
CA PHE A 67 -13.95 -8.15 18.55
C PHE A 67 -13.83 -6.64 18.70
N THR A 68 -12.62 -6.11 18.62
CA THR A 68 -12.37 -4.67 18.56
C THR A 68 -12.14 -4.26 17.11
N GLY A 69 -12.87 -3.24 16.66
CA GLY A 69 -12.69 -2.64 15.34
C GLY A 69 -12.34 -1.15 15.44
N TYR A 70 -11.67 -0.65 14.41
CA TYR A 70 -11.20 0.71 14.29
C TYR A 70 -11.58 1.29 12.92
N ARG A 71 -11.87 2.59 12.85
CA ARG A 71 -11.97 3.34 11.59
C ARG A 71 -11.47 4.78 11.80
N ALA A 72 -10.38 5.13 11.12
CA ALA A 72 -9.82 6.47 11.07
C ALA A 72 -10.20 7.17 9.75
N GLN A 73 -10.56 8.44 9.85
CA GLN A 73 -10.76 9.37 8.74
C GLN A 73 -9.72 10.47 8.90
N HIS A 74 -8.67 10.46 8.08
CA HIS A 74 -7.54 11.36 8.25
C HIS A 74 -7.90 12.81 7.97
N ASN A 75 -8.36 13.07 6.76
CA ASN A 75 -8.71 14.40 6.31
C ASN A 75 -9.74 14.24 5.19
N ASP A 76 -10.87 14.94 5.26
CA ASP A 76 -11.95 14.94 4.28
C ASP A 76 -12.09 16.31 3.59
N ALA A 77 -11.02 17.11 3.57
CA ALA A 77 -11.04 18.45 2.97
C ALA A 77 -11.29 18.38 1.46
N VAL A 78 -10.64 17.43 0.79
CA VAL A 78 -10.69 17.23 -0.68
C VAL A 78 -11.98 16.53 -1.14
N GLY A 79 -12.53 15.65 -0.31
CA GLY A 79 -13.62 14.74 -0.65
C GLY A 79 -13.75 13.61 0.37
N PRO A 80 -14.54 12.56 0.07
CA PRO A 80 -14.74 11.46 1.00
C PRO A 80 -13.42 10.75 1.32
N THR A 81 -13.31 10.18 2.51
CA THR A 81 -12.10 9.43 2.88
C THR A 81 -12.04 8.09 2.17
N LYS A 82 -10.84 7.64 1.81
CA LYS A 82 -10.62 6.37 1.12
C LYS A 82 -9.59 5.53 1.85
N GLY A 83 -9.94 4.26 2.11
CA GLY A 83 -8.91 3.26 2.42
C GLY A 83 -9.41 1.98 3.04
N GLY A 84 -8.52 0.98 3.02
CA GLY A 84 -8.85 -0.41 3.26
C GLY A 84 -9.19 -0.74 4.71
N ILE A 85 -9.75 -1.95 4.90
CA ILE A 85 -10.03 -2.55 6.21
C ILE A 85 -9.12 -3.76 6.37
N ARG A 86 -8.28 -3.76 7.41
CA ARG A 86 -7.34 -4.84 7.72
C ARG A 86 -7.92 -5.80 8.74
N PHE A 87 -7.84 -7.10 8.50
CA PHE A 87 -8.13 -8.11 9.53
C PHE A 87 -6.80 -8.68 9.99
N HIS A 88 -6.37 -8.41 11.23
CA HIS A 88 -5.10 -8.93 11.72
C HIS A 88 -5.06 -8.91 13.26
N PRO A 89 -4.45 -9.92 13.92
CA PRO A 89 -4.42 -10.00 15.39
C PRO A 89 -3.63 -8.85 16.03
N ASN A 90 -2.68 -8.25 15.32
CA ASN A 90 -1.82 -7.18 15.83
C ASN A 90 -2.27 -5.77 15.41
N VAL A 91 -3.48 -5.60 14.85
CA VAL A 91 -3.98 -4.26 14.51
C VAL A 91 -4.05 -3.38 15.75
N THR A 92 -3.45 -2.19 15.69
CA THR A 92 -3.52 -1.18 16.75
C THR A 92 -4.17 0.11 16.27
N GLU A 93 -4.65 0.94 17.20
CA GLU A 93 -5.17 2.26 16.88
C GLU A 93 -4.11 3.16 16.20
N ASN A 94 -2.88 3.19 16.71
CA ASN A 94 -1.79 4.00 16.16
C ASN A 94 -1.42 3.59 14.73
N GLU A 95 -1.38 2.29 14.44
CA GLU A 95 -1.18 1.77 13.09
C GLU A 95 -2.29 2.25 12.14
N VAL A 96 -3.56 2.17 12.58
CA VAL A 96 -4.71 2.61 11.77
C VAL A 96 -4.66 4.12 11.51
N LYS A 97 -4.26 4.94 12.50
CA LYS A 97 -4.02 6.38 12.32
C LYS A 97 -2.94 6.62 11.26
N ALA A 98 -1.77 6.03 11.40
CA ALA A 98 -0.65 6.19 10.47
C ALA A 98 -1.02 5.79 9.03
N LEU A 99 -1.67 4.63 8.87
CA LEU A 99 -2.10 4.16 7.56
C LEU A 99 -3.17 5.07 6.93
N SER A 100 -4.03 5.71 7.72
CA SER A 100 -5.02 6.67 7.19
C SER A 100 -4.37 7.96 6.66
N ILE A 101 -3.29 8.40 7.30
CA ILE A 101 -2.45 9.50 6.84
C ILE A 101 -1.82 9.15 5.49
N TRP A 102 -1.21 7.95 5.40
CA TRP A 102 -0.62 7.48 4.15
C TRP A 102 -1.65 7.36 3.03
N MET A 103 -2.90 7.00 3.32
CA MET A 103 -3.95 7.00 2.32
C MET A 103 -4.27 8.40 1.78
N SER A 104 -4.19 9.45 2.62
CA SER A 104 -4.37 10.83 2.16
C SER A 104 -3.23 11.25 1.23
N LEU A 105 -1.99 10.91 1.62
CA LEU A 105 -0.81 11.17 0.80
C LEU A 105 -0.89 10.44 -0.54
N LYS A 106 -1.23 9.13 -0.54
CA LYS A 106 -1.40 8.34 -1.77
C LYS A 106 -2.47 8.96 -2.67
N CYS A 107 -3.63 9.33 -2.13
CA CYS A 107 -4.68 9.99 -2.92
C CYS A 107 -4.23 11.33 -3.49
N GLY A 108 -3.49 12.14 -2.72
CA GLY A 108 -2.92 13.40 -3.20
C GLY A 108 -1.86 13.22 -4.29
N ILE A 109 -1.00 12.19 -4.18
CA ILE A 109 0.04 11.86 -5.17
C ILE A 109 -0.54 11.54 -6.54
N VAL A 110 -1.63 10.78 -6.58
CA VAL A 110 -2.36 10.44 -7.81
C VAL A 110 -3.49 11.41 -8.16
N ASP A 111 -3.55 12.54 -7.45
CA ASP A 111 -4.49 13.64 -7.67
C ASP A 111 -5.96 13.20 -7.65
N LEU A 112 -6.31 12.26 -6.78
CA LEU A 112 -7.67 11.76 -6.62
C LEU A 112 -8.52 12.74 -5.79
N PRO A 113 -9.86 12.77 -5.98
CA PRO A 113 -10.76 13.63 -5.21
C PRO A 113 -11.13 12.99 -3.86
N TYR A 114 -10.10 12.53 -3.13
CA TYR A 114 -10.28 11.79 -1.88
C TYR A 114 -9.42 12.33 -0.75
N GLY A 115 -9.99 12.21 0.43
CA GLY A 115 -9.26 12.12 1.67
C GLY A 115 -8.65 10.74 1.91
N GLY A 116 -7.97 10.56 3.04
CA GLY A 116 -7.49 9.25 3.48
C GLY A 116 -8.30 8.68 4.62
N GLY A 117 -8.53 7.38 4.59
CA GLY A 117 -9.14 6.64 5.68
C GLY A 117 -8.47 5.29 5.88
N LYS A 118 -8.69 4.64 7.01
CA LYS A 118 -8.26 3.27 7.25
C LYS A 118 -9.11 2.62 8.30
N GLY A 119 -9.39 1.34 8.15
CA GLY A 119 -10.03 0.54 9.19
C GLY A 119 -9.21 -0.69 9.53
N GLY A 120 -9.54 -1.29 10.66
CA GLY A 120 -9.01 -2.61 11.00
C GLY A 120 -9.83 -3.30 12.07
N ILE A 121 -9.77 -4.62 12.10
CA ILE A 121 -10.39 -5.47 13.12
C ILE A 121 -9.31 -6.35 13.72
N VAL A 122 -9.23 -6.35 15.05
CA VAL A 122 -8.32 -7.20 15.83
C VAL A 122 -8.86 -8.64 15.81
N CYS A 123 -8.47 -9.41 14.79
CA CYS A 123 -8.90 -10.78 14.57
C CYS A 123 -7.88 -11.56 13.73
N ASP A 124 -7.86 -12.88 13.85
CA ASP A 124 -7.12 -13.75 12.93
C ASP A 124 -8.11 -14.51 12.03
N PRO A 125 -8.23 -14.14 10.76
CA PRO A 125 -9.16 -14.81 9.84
C PRO A 125 -8.85 -16.29 9.59
N ARG A 126 -7.63 -16.74 9.88
CA ARG A 126 -7.21 -18.14 9.67
C ARG A 126 -7.83 -19.09 10.68
N ASP A 127 -8.21 -18.57 11.85
CA ASP A 127 -8.85 -19.32 12.93
C ASP A 127 -10.38 -19.26 12.85
N MET A 128 -10.93 -18.69 11.78
CA MET A 128 -12.36 -18.43 11.64
C MET A 128 -12.95 -19.19 10.47
N SER A 129 -14.17 -19.69 10.65
CA SER A 129 -14.94 -20.22 9.54
C SER A 129 -15.42 -19.10 8.62
N PHE A 130 -15.79 -19.47 7.39
CA PHE A 130 -16.35 -18.54 6.43
C PHE A 130 -17.62 -17.84 6.95
N ARG A 131 -18.44 -18.55 7.74
CA ARG A 131 -19.68 -17.99 8.34
C ARG A 131 -19.37 -17.00 9.44
N GLU A 132 -18.34 -17.27 10.24
CA GLU A 132 -17.89 -16.37 11.30
C GLU A 132 -17.30 -15.09 10.71
N LEU A 133 -16.52 -15.21 9.62
CA LEU A 133 -15.98 -14.07 8.88
C LEU A 133 -17.09 -13.20 8.27
N GLU A 134 -18.12 -13.82 7.70
CA GLU A 134 -19.29 -13.09 7.22
C GLU A 134 -19.97 -12.32 8.35
N ARG A 135 -20.26 -12.99 9.48
CA ARG A 135 -20.92 -12.36 10.64
C ARG A 135 -20.10 -11.21 11.21
N LEU A 136 -18.78 -11.36 11.29
CA LEU A 136 -17.86 -10.32 11.74
C LEU A 136 -17.85 -9.13 10.77
N SER A 137 -17.77 -9.39 9.47
CA SER A 137 -17.74 -8.36 8.42
C SER A 137 -19.02 -7.51 8.44
N ARG A 138 -20.18 -8.18 8.56
CA ARG A 138 -21.48 -7.52 8.69
C ARG A 138 -21.59 -6.73 10.01
N GLY A 139 -21.15 -7.34 11.12
CA GLY A 139 -21.12 -6.69 12.43
C GLY A 139 -20.29 -5.41 12.44
N TYR A 140 -19.15 -5.41 11.76
CA TYR A 140 -18.31 -4.23 11.61
C TYR A 140 -19.01 -3.10 10.87
N VAL A 141 -19.63 -3.39 9.72
CA VAL A 141 -20.38 -2.39 8.94
C VAL A 141 -21.50 -1.76 9.76
N ARG A 142 -22.29 -2.57 10.48
CA ARG A 142 -23.32 -2.06 11.38
C ARG A 142 -22.75 -1.07 12.39
N ALA A 143 -21.60 -1.40 12.98
CA ALA A 143 -20.97 -0.58 14.02
C ALA A 143 -20.38 0.75 13.49
N ILE A 144 -19.95 0.82 12.24
CA ILE A 144 -19.31 2.02 11.66
C ILE A 144 -20.23 2.81 10.70
N SER A 145 -21.41 2.29 10.38
CA SER A 145 -22.35 2.82 9.37
C SER A 145 -22.60 4.33 9.44
N GLN A 146 -22.58 4.90 10.65
CA GLN A 146 -22.78 6.33 10.91
C GLN A 146 -21.71 7.27 10.30
N ILE A 147 -20.48 6.78 10.07
CA ILE A 147 -19.37 7.59 9.51
C ILE A 147 -18.98 7.19 8.09
N VAL A 148 -19.54 6.09 7.56
CA VAL A 148 -19.18 5.54 6.26
C VAL A 148 -20.29 5.70 5.22
N GLY A 149 -19.92 5.70 3.95
CA GLY A 149 -20.88 5.85 2.85
C GLY A 149 -20.24 6.29 1.54
N PRO A 150 -20.94 6.11 0.40
CA PRO A 150 -20.41 6.41 -0.94
C PRO A 150 -19.89 7.84 -1.14
N THR A 151 -20.41 8.79 -0.34
CA THR A 151 -20.08 10.22 -0.35
C THR A 151 -19.38 10.71 0.92
N LYS A 152 -19.07 9.81 1.87
CA LYS A 152 -18.46 10.14 3.17
C LYS A 152 -17.12 9.43 3.36
N ASP A 153 -17.12 8.11 3.29
CA ASP A 153 -15.96 7.27 3.49
C ASP A 153 -16.16 5.91 2.81
N ILE A 154 -15.21 5.56 1.96
CA ILE A 154 -15.33 4.46 0.99
C ILE A 154 -14.28 3.39 1.33
N PRO A 155 -14.65 2.29 2.01
CA PRO A 155 -13.70 1.27 2.38
C PRO A 155 -13.16 0.47 1.17
N ALA A 156 -12.19 -0.41 1.44
CA ALA A 156 -11.54 -1.29 0.46
C ALA A 156 -10.96 -2.54 1.14
N PRO A 157 -10.46 -3.51 0.38
CA PRO A 157 -9.63 -4.56 0.93
C PRO A 157 -8.28 -4.01 1.43
N ASP A 158 -7.78 -4.65 2.47
CA ASP A 158 -6.40 -4.64 2.94
C ASP A 158 -5.97 -6.06 3.38
N VAL A 159 -4.89 -6.19 4.16
CA VAL A 159 -4.36 -7.48 4.64
C VAL A 159 -5.47 -8.35 5.25
N PHE A 160 -5.53 -9.61 4.79
CA PHE A 160 -6.52 -10.64 5.09
C PHE A 160 -7.99 -10.27 4.86
N THR A 161 -8.24 -9.33 3.94
CA THR A 161 -9.57 -9.10 3.37
C THR A 161 -9.53 -9.19 1.86
N ASN A 162 -10.65 -9.53 1.22
CA ASN A 162 -10.73 -9.80 -0.20
C ASN A 162 -12.09 -9.38 -0.77
N SER A 163 -12.30 -9.65 -2.06
CA SER A 163 -13.54 -9.29 -2.77
C SER A 163 -14.80 -9.90 -2.14
N GLN A 164 -14.72 -11.11 -1.60
CA GLN A 164 -15.84 -11.74 -0.91
C GLN A 164 -16.22 -11.00 0.38
N ILE A 165 -15.24 -10.57 1.17
CA ILE A 165 -15.49 -9.76 2.37
C ILE A 165 -16.08 -8.40 1.99
N MET A 166 -15.60 -7.77 0.90
CA MET A 166 -16.18 -6.53 0.40
C MET A 166 -17.63 -6.71 -0.04
N ALA A 167 -17.97 -7.84 -0.65
CA ALA A 167 -19.34 -8.17 -1.05
C ALA A 167 -20.28 -8.25 0.16
N TRP A 168 -19.89 -8.93 1.24
CA TRP A 168 -20.69 -8.97 2.47
C TRP A 168 -20.86 -7.61 3.12
N MET A 169 -19.79 -6.81 3.14
CA MET A 169 -19.84 -5.47 3.69
C MET A 169 -20.73 -4.54 2.86
N MET A 170 -20.70 -4.65 1.52
CA MET A 170 -21.57 -3.92 0.61
C MET A 170 -23.05 -4.28 0.81
N ASP A 171 -23.35 -5.58 0.87
CA ASP A 171 -24.71 -6.07 1.08
C ASP A 171 -25.28 -5.60 2.42
N GLU A 172 -24.48 -5.68 3.49
CA GLU A 172 -24.90 -5.19 4.81
C GLU A 172 -25.18 -3.69 4.80
N TYR A 173 -24.29 -2.89 4.20
CA TYR A 173 -24.49 -1.44 4.11
C TYR A 173 -25.73 -1.10 3.27
N SER A 174 -25.91 -1.78 2.13
CA SER A 174 -27.06 -1.53 1.24
C SER A 174 -28.40 -1.83 1.93
N ARG A 175 -28.43 -2.81 2.84
CA ARG A 175 -29.62 -3.06 3.67
C ARG A 175 -29.87 -1.97 4.72
N ILE A 176 -28.81 -1.43 5.33
CA ILE A 176 -28.92 -0.35 6.31
C ILE A 176 -29.35 0.97 5.65
N ASP A 177 -28.81 1.23 4.46
CA ASP A 177 -29.05 2.43 3.66
C ASP A 177 -30.36 2.38 2.88
N GLU A 178 -31.05 1.22 2.87
CA GLU A 178 -32.25 0.93 2.09
C GLU A 178 -32.10 1.23 0.58
N PHE A 179 -30.86 1.19 0.09
CA PHE A 179 -30.50 1.49 -1.29
C PHE A 179 -29.36 0.58 -1.74
N ASN A 180 -29.38 0.16 -3.01
CA ASN A 180 -28.25 -0.55 -3.59
C ASN A 180 -27.08 0.42 -3.77
N SER A 181 -26.12 0.36 -2.86
CA SER A 181 -25.01 1.32 -2.74
C SER A 181 -23.67 0.71 -3.18
N PRO A 182 -23.46 0.37 -4.48
CA PRO A 182 -22.21 -0.26 -4.93
C PRO A 182 -21.00 0.67 -4.81
N GLY A 183 -21.22 2.00 -4.77
CA GLY A 183 -20.19 3.00 -4.50
C GLY A 183 -19.73 3.06 -3.04
N PHE A 184 -20.37 2.33 -2.12
CA PHE A 184 -19.99 2.31 -0.71
C PHE A 184 -18.58 1.76 -0.48
N ILE A 185 -18.23 0.69 -1.19
CA ILE A 185 -16.98 -0.05 -0.99
C ILE A 185 -16.40 -0.44 -2.34
N THR A 186 -15.08 -0.48 -2.41
CA THR A 186 -14.35 -0.88 -3.64
C THR A 186 -13.66 -2.23 -3.45
N GLY A 187 -13.08 -2.80 -4.51
CA GLY A 187 -12.48 -4.13 -4.50
C GLY A 187 -13.52 -5.25 -4.53
N LYS A 188 -14.69 -4.98 -5.11
CA LYS A 188 -15.80 -5.93 -5.18
C LYS A 188 -15.59 -6.96 -6.29
N PRO A 189 -16.31 -8.10 -6.26
CA PRO A 189 -16.43 -8.98 -7.43
C PRO A 189 -17.02 -8.22 -8.63
N LEU A 190 -16.63 -8.58 -9.86
CA LEU A 190 -17.13 -7.94 -11.08
C LEU A 190 -18.67 -7.95 -11.15
N VAL A 191 -19.29 -9.06 -10.76
CA VAL A 191 -20.75 -9.23 -10.73
C VAL A 191 -21.48 -8.30 -9.75
N LEU A 192 -20.76 -7.63 -8.84
CA LEU A 192 -21.28 -6.65 -7.89
C LEU A 192 -20.73 -5.24 -8.14
N GLY A 193 -20.32 -4.95 -9.37
CA GLY A 193 -19.79 -3.63 -9.75
C GLY A 193 -18.33 -3.42 -9.37
N GLY A 194 -17.54 -4.50 -9.32
CA GLY A 194 -16.07 -4.42 -9.30
C GLY A 194 -15.51 -3.86 -10.60
N SER A 195 -14.26 -3.40 -10.59
CA SER A 195 -13.55 -2.94 -11.78
C SER A 195 -12.60 -4.01 -12.32
N HIS A 196 -12.52 -4.12 -13.65
CA HIS A 196 -11.45 -4.88 -14.32
C HIS A 196 -10.06 -4.36 -13.91
N GLY A 197 -9.05 -5.23 -14.00
CA GLY A 197 -7.66 -4.90 -13.70
C GLY A 197 -7.32 -4.65 -12.22
N ARG A 198 -8.30 -4.70 -11.30
CA ARG A 198 -8.08 -4.32 -9.88
C ARG A 198 -7.02 -5.16 -9.16
N GLU A 199 -6.97 -6.47 -9.44
CA GLU A 199 -6.03 -7.40 -8.80
C GLU A 199 -4.58 -7.13 -9.20
N THR A 200 -4.36 -6.76 -10.46
CA THR A 200 -3.02 -6.51 -11.02
C THR A 200 -2.60 -5.04 -10.93
N ALA A 201 -3.51 -4.14 -10.59
CA ALA A 201 -3.33 -2.69 -10.62
C ALA A 201 -2.09 -2.19 -9.86
N THR A 202 -1.77 -2.76 -8.69
CA THR A 202 -0.57 -2.38 -7.94
C THR A 202 0.70 -2.78 -8.69
N ALA A 203 0.79 -4.01 -9.17
CA ALA A 203 1.95 -4.51 -9.91
C ALA A 203 2.12 -3.77 -11.26
N LYS A 204 1.01 -3.47 -11.95
CA LYS A 204 1.02 -2.61 -13.15
C LYS A 204 1.52 -1.20 -12.82
N GLY A 205 1.04 -0.61 -11.72
CA GLY A 205 1.51 0.69 -11.23
C GLY A 205 3.02 0.71 -10.97
N VAL A 206 3.56 -0.33 -10.29
CA VAL A 206 4.99 -0.49 -10.06
C VAL A 206 5.76 -0.59 -11.38
N THR A 207 5.27 -1.40 -12.33
CA THR A 207 5.89 -1.57 -13.66
C THR A 207 5.96 -0.25 -14.43
N ILE A 208 4.88 0.53 -14.40
CA ILE A 208 4.83 1.85 -15.06
C ILE A 208 5.88 2.78 -14.46
N VAL A 209 5.99 2.88 -13.12
CA VAL A 209 6.97 3.78 -12.50
C VAL A 209 8.41 3.28 -12.67
N ILE A 210 8.66 1.96 -12.74
CA ILE A 210 9.97 1.40 -13.11
C ILE A 210 10.35 1.87 -14.50
N ARG A 211 9.44 1.76 -15.47
CA ARG A 211 9.68 2.19 -16.85
C ARG A 211 10.00 3.69 -16.92
N GLU A 212 9.26 4.53 -16.20
CA GLU A 212 9.56 5.96 -16.15
C GLU A 212 10.89 6.26 -15.44
N ALA A 213 11.23 5.55 -14.37
CA ALA A 213 12.53 5.66 -13.70
C ALA A 213 13.70 5.25 -14.62
N ALA A 214 13.53 4.15 -15.36
CA ALA A 214 14.50 3.66 -16.33
C ALA A 214 14.75 4.69 -17.44
N LYS A 215 13.69 5.31 -17.98
CA LYS A 215 13.79 6.42 -18.94
C LYS A 215 14.62 7.59 -18.38
N ARG A 216 14.40 7.98 -17.12
CA ARG A 216 15.18 9.07 -16.48
C ARG A 216 16.66 8.74 -16.31
N ARG A 217 17.02 7.46 -16.24
CA ARG A 217 18.41 6.99 -16.17
C ARG A 217 19.01 6.57 -17.51
N GLY A 218 18.27 6.70 -18.61
CA GLY A 218 18.72 6.24 -19.92
C GLY A 218 18.87 4.72 -20.02
N ILE A 219 18.21 3.96 -19.15
CA ILE A 219 18.22 2.50 -19.13
C ILE A 219 17.08 2.00 -20.02
N LYS A 220 17.40 1.19 -21.03
CA LYS A 220 16.38 0.46 -21.80
C LYS A 220 15.86 -0.70 -20.97
N LEU A 221 14.55 -0.85 -20.91
CA LEU A 221 13.92 -1.92 -20.12
C LEU A 221 14.23 -3.31 -20.70
N GLU A 222 14.20 -3.41 -22.03
CA GLU A 222 14.61 -4.60 -22.75
C GLU A 222 16.09 -4.91 -22.46
N GLY A 223 16.34 -6.10 -21.91
CA GLY A 223 17.65 -6.57 -21.48
C GLY A 223 18.14 -6.06 -20.11
N ALA A 224 17.42 -5.14 -19.45
CA ALA A 224 17.80 -4.67 -18.12
C ALA A 224 17.77 -5.81 -17.09
N ARG A 225 18.74 -5.83 -16.18
CA ARG A 225 18.81 -6.80 -15.09
C ARG A 225 17.94 -6.34 -13.92
N VAL A 226 16.93 -7.12 -13.60
CA VAL A 226 15.94 -6.81 -12.56
C VAL A 226 16.02 -7.84 -11.45
N VAL A 227 16.07 -7.36 -10.21
CA VAL A 227 15.97 -8.18 -9.00
C VAL A 227 14.69 -7.81 -8.27
N ILE A 228 13.88 -8.81 -7.92
CA ILE A 228 12.61 -8.63 -7.23
C ILE A 228 12.67 -9.37 -5.90
N GLN A 229 12.60 -8.65 -4.79
CA GLN A 229 12.52 -9.27 -3.48
C GLN A 229 11.05 -9.60 -3.18
N GLY A 230 10.71 -10.89 -3.08
CA GLY A 230 9.34 -11.35 -2.83
C GLY A 230 8.62 -11.81 -4.11
N PHE A 231 8.05 -13.00 -4.05
CA PHE A 231 7.31 -13.65 -5.14
C PHE A 231 5.86 -13.95 -4.79
N GLY A 232 5.30 -13.21 -3.84
CA GLY A 232 3.87 -13.22 -3.52
C GLY A 232 3.04 -12.55 -4.62
N ASN A 233 1.81 -12.15 -4.29
CA ASN A 233 0.87 -11.61 -5.29
C ASN A 233 1.45 -10.44 -6.12
N ALA A 234 1.97 -9.40 -5.47
CA ALA A 234 2.52 -8.24 -6.18
C ALA A 234 3.83 -8.56 -6.93
N GLY A 235 4.78 -9.23 -6.25
CA GLY A 235 6.10 -9.51 -6.80
C GLY A 235 6.08 -10.48 -7.98
N SER A 236 5.15 -11.42 -7.99
CA SER A 236 5.01 -12.39 -9.08
C SER A 236 4.36 -11.80 -10.33
N PHE A 237 3.30 -11.00 -10.20
CA PHE A 237 2.76 -10.23 -11.33
C PHE A 237 3.80 -9.25 -11.86
N LEU A 238 4.56 -8.62 -10.97
CA LEU A 238 5.66 -7.74 -11.37
C LEU A 238 6.72 -8.51 -12.16
N ALA A 239 7.15 -9.69 -11.69
CA ALA A 239 8.10 -10.52 -12.42
C ALA A 239 7.59 -10.85 -13.83
N LYS A 240 6.30 -11.21 -13.96
CA LYS A 240 5.66 -11.46 -15.24
C LYS A 240 5.70 -10.23 -16.15
N PHE A 241 5.23 -9.08 -15.67
CA PHE A 241 5.19 -7.85 -16.46
C PHE A 241 6.58 -7.35 -16.88
N MET A 242 7.59 -7.51 -16.02
CA MET A 242 8.96 -7.17 -16.35
C MET A 242 9.55 -8.12 -17.40
N HIS A 243 9.27 -9.42 -17.27
CA HIS A 243 9.67 -10.42 -18.26
C HIS A 243 9.01 -10.18 -19.62
N ASP A 244 7.69 -9.95 -19.65
CA ASP A 244 6.93 -9.66 -20.87
C ASP A 244 7.38 -8.36 -21.55
N ALA A 245 7.89 -7.40 -20.77
CA ALA A 245 8.50 -6.16 -21.27
C ALA A 245 9.96 -6.33 -21.76
N GLY A 246 10.48 -7.56 -21.77
CA GLY A 246 11.82 -7.92 -22.25
C GLY A 246 12.95 -7.74 -21.24
N ALA A 247 12.65 -7.45 -19.97
CA ALA A 247 13.67 -7.35 -18.94
C ALA A 247 14.17 -8.73 -18.49
N LYS A 248 15.45 -8.80 -18.10
CA LYS A 248 16.04 -10.02 -17.53
C LYS A 248 15.82 -10.02 -16.03
N VAL A 249 14.79 -10.73 -15.57
CA VAL A 249 14.59 -10.96 -14.14
C VAL A 249 15.63 -11.97 -13.66
N ILE A 250 16.72 -11.48 -13.07
CA ILE A 250 17.88 -12.31 -12.69
C ILE A 250 17.78 -12.84 -11.27
N GLY A 251 16.89 -12.30 -10.44
CA GLY A 251 16.75 -12.73 -9.04
C GLY A 251 15.36 -12.51 -8.48
N ILE A 252 14.84 -13.53 -7.79
CA ILE A 252 13.54 -13.52 -7.13
C ILE A 252 13.68 -14.16 -5.75
N SER A 253 13.04 -13.60 -4.72
CA SER A 253 12.96 -14.25 -3.40
C SER A 253 11.59 -14.60 -2.89
N ASP A 254 11.57 -15.49 -1.90
CA ASP A 254 10.43 -15.75 -1.03
C ASP A 254 10.86 -15.70 0.45
N ALA A 255 10.01 -16.22 1.35
CA ALA A 255 10.24 -16.21 2.78
C ALA A 255 11.48 -17.01 3.22
N TYR A 256 11.97 -17.96 2.42
CA TYR A 256 13.02 -18.90 2.80
C TYR A 256 14.38 -18.60 2.16
N GLY A 257 14.42 -17.86 1.05
CA GLY A 257 15.65 -17.49 0.37
C GLY A 257 15.38 -16.87 -0.99
N ALA A 258 16.34 -16.98 -1.91
CA ALA A 258 16.20 -16.45 -3.25
C ALA A 258 16.80 -17.35 -4.33
N LEU A 259 16.22 -17.27 -5.53
CA LEU A 259 16.78 -17.79 -6.76
C LEU A 259 17.55 -16.70 -7.48
N HIS A 260 18.64 -17.08 -8.13
CA HIS A 260 19.46 -16.17 -8.92
C HIS A 260 20.01 -16.89 -10.15
N ASP A 261 19.78 -16.31 -11.32
CA ASP A 261 20.40 -16.69 -12.58
C ASP A 261 20.83 -15.42 -13.34
N PRO A 262 22.14 -15.18 -13.53
CA PRO A 262 22.64 -14.03 -14.29
C PRO A 262 22.11 -13.93 -15.73
N ASN A 263 21.68 -15.05 -16.32
CA ASN A 263 21.11 -15.09 -17.67
C ASN A 263 19.61 -14.79 -17.71
N GLY A 264 18.95 -14.77 -16.55
CA GLY A 264 17.51 -14.58 -16.40
C GLY A 264 16.81 -15.87 -15.94
N LEU A 265 15.86 -15.72 -15.03
CA LEU A 265 14.99 -16.79 -14.55
C LEU A 265 13.85 -17.07 -15.53
N ASP A 266 13.44 -18.33 -15.64
CA ASP A 266 12.22 -18.72 -16.37
C ASP A 266 10.98 -18.37 -15.55
N ILE A 267 10.41 -17.19 -15.81
CA ILE A 267 9.33 -16.63 -15.01
C ILE A 267 8.03 -17.43 -15.17
N ASP A 268 7.69 -17.87 -16.37
CA ASP A 268 6.48 -18.65 -16.61
C ASP A 268 6.57 -20.01 -15.89
N TYR A 269 7.73 -20.67 -15.95
CA TYR A 269 7.99 -21.90 -15.19
C TYR A 269 7.82 -21.72 -13.68
N LEU A 270 8.31 -20.60 -13.12
CA LEU A 270 8.25 -20.31 -11.69
C LEU A 270 6.82 -19.95 -11.25
N LEU A 271 6.06 -19.24 -12.08
CA LEU A 271 4.67 -18.89 -11.78
C LEU A 271 3.79 -20.13 -11.67
N ASP A 272 3.99 -21.13 -12.52
CA ASP A 272 3.22 -22.38 -12.52
C ASP A 272 3.48 -23.27 -11.29
N ARG A 273 4.62 -23.07 -10.62
CA ARG A 273 5.10 -23.94 -9.52
C ARG A 273 5.06 -23.30 -8.15
N ARG A 274 4.74 -22.02 -8.06
CA ARG A 274 4.61 -21.33 -6.77
C ARG A 274 3.43 -21.90 -5.98
N ASP A 275 3.57 -21.98 -4.67
CA ASP A 275 2.42 -22.22 -3.81
C ASP A 275 1.52 -20.97 -3.70
N SER A 276 0.41 -21.08 -2.96
CA SER A 276 -0.50 -19.96 -2.72
C SER A 276 0.13 -18.76 -2.00
N PHE A 277 1.31 -18.93 -1.40
CA PHE A 277 2.06 -17.90 -0.69
C PHE A 277 3.23 -17.32 -1.52
N GLY A 278 3.45 -17.84 -2.72
CA GLY A 278 4.57 -17.42 -3.58
C GLY A 278 5.89 -18.13 -3.26
N THR A 279 5.87 -19.22 -2.48
CA THR A 279 7.08 -20.00 -2.20
C THR A 279 7.50 -20.76 -3.46
N ILE A 280 8.77 -20.58 -3.86
CA ILE A 280 9.39 -21.33 -4.96
C ILE A 280 10.73 -21.95 -4.58
N THR A 281 11.42 -21.41 -3.57
CA THR A 281 12.82 -21.79 -3.25
C THR A 281 12.95 -23.24 -2.82
N LYS A 282 11.95 -23.79 -2.14
CA LYS A 282 11.93 -25.20 -1.69
C LYS A 282 12.01 -26.21 -2.84
N LEU A 283 11.78 -25.78 -4.08
CA LEU A 283 11.85 -26.61 -5.27
C LEU A 283 13.26 -26.70 -5.86
N PHE A 284 14.22 -25.93 -5.33
CA PHE A 284 15.57 -25.80 -5.88
C PHE A 284 16.62 -26.00 -4.79
N ASN A 285 17.75 -26.61 -5.17
CA ASN A 285 18.87 -26.86 -4.24
C ASN A 285 19.88 -25.71 -4.18
N ASN A 286 19.93 -24.88 -5.23
CA ASN A 286 20.87 -23.77 -5.34
C ASN A 286 20.15 -22.45 -5.06
N THR A 287 20.02 -22.10 -3.78
CA THR A 287 19.41 -20.85 -3.33
C THR A 287 20.45 -19.96 -2.68
N ILE A 288 20.32 -18.64 -2.85
CA ILE A 288 21.08 -17.64 -2.09
C ILE A 288 20.21 -17.08 -0.95
N SER A 289 20.82 -16.38 0.00
CA SER A 289 20.09 -15.69 1.05
C SER A 289 19.36 -14.44 0.53
N ASN A 290 18.32 -14.02 1.26
CA ASN A 290 17.60 -12.77 0.99
C ASN A 290 18.51 -11.53 1.07
N LYS A 291 19.53 -11.55 1.93
CA LYS A 291 20.51 -10.47 2.03
C LYS A 291 21.38 -10.39 0.78
N GLU A 292 21.89 -11.53 0.33
CA GLU A 292 22.70 -11.61 -0.89
C GLU A 292 21.92 -11.14 -2.12
N LEU A 293 20.63 -11.49 -2.22
CA LEU A 293 19.75 -11.03 -3.31
C LEU A 293 19.72 -9.49 -3.41
N LEU A 294 19.54 -8.78 -2.30
CA LEU A 294 19.44 -7.32 -2.28
C LEU A 294 20.76 -6.63 -2.71
N GLU A 295 21.89 -7.32 -2.58
CA GLU A 295 23.23 -6.82 -2.87
C GLU A 295 23.76 -7.29 -4.25
N LEU A 296 22.92 -7.98 -5.03
CA LEU A 296 23.24 -8.39 -6.40
C LEU A 296 23.50 -7.20 -7.32
N ASP A 297 24.42 -7.39 -8.26
CA ASP A 297 24.66 -6.43 -9.33
C ASP A 297 23.52 -6.49 -10.35
N CYS A 298 22.67 -5.47 -10.32
CA CYS A 298 21.49 -5.33 -11.16
C CYS A 298 21.28 -3.87 -11.55
N ASP A 299 20.42 -3.62 -12.54
CA ASP A 299 20.08 -2.26 -12.95
C ASP A 299 18.94 -1.69 -12.10
N ILE A 300 17.96 -2.55 -11.80
CA ILE A 300 16.73 -2.21 -11.07
C ILE A 300 16.52 -3.23 -9.93
N LEU A 301 16.40 -2.72 -8.71
CA LEU A 301 16.03 -3.50 -7.52
C LEU A 301 14.60 -3.15 -7.09
N VAL A 302 13.77 -4.16 -6.87
CA VAL A 302 12.37 -3.98 -6.46
C VAL A 302 12.06 -4.72 -5.16
N PRO A 303 12.11 -4.03 -4.01
CA PRO A 303 11.65 -4.59 -2.75
C PRO A 303 10.13 -4.75 -2.74
N ALA A 304 9.63 -5.98 -2.78
CA ALA A 304 8.20 -6.33 -2.87
C ALA A 304 7.74 -7.33 -1.80
N ALA A 305 8.50 -7.49 -0.71
CA ALA A 305 8.23 -8.41 0.38
C ALA A 305 7.66 -7.69 1.62
N ILE A 306 8.51 -7.45 2.62
CA ILE A 306 8.15 -6.84 3.92
C ILE A 306 8.91 -5.52 4.15
N GLU A 307 8.62 -4.85 5.26
CA GLU A 307 9.27 -3.62 5.68
C GLU A 307 10.73 -3.81 6.13
N ASN A 308 11.48 -2.71 6.20
CA ASN A 308 12.84 -2.64 6.78
C ASN A 308 13.86 -3.66 6.22
N GLN A 309 13.80 -3.91 4.91
CA GLN A 309 14.70 -4.83 4.20
C GLN A 309 15.98 -4.15 3.73
N ILE A 310 15.90 -2.86 3.40
CA ILE A 310 17.04 -2.03 3.10
C ILE A 310 17.29 -1.10 4.29
N THR A 311 18.37 -1.37 5.01
CA THR A 311 18.74 -0.69 6.25
C THR A 311 20.12 -0.07 6.11
N LYS A 312 20.57 0.64 7.16
CA LYS A 312 21.94 1.17 7.23
C LYS A 312 23.00 0.09 6.98
N ASP A 313 22.74 -1.16 7.35
CA ASP A 313 23.71 -2.24 7.30
C ASP A 313 23.98 -2.78 5.89
N ASN A 314 23.02 -2.67 4.96
CA ASN A 314 23.16 -3.16 3.59
C ASN A 314 23.03 -2.07 2.51
N ALA A 315 22.55 -0.86 2.84
CA ALA A 315 22.37 0.22 1.87
C ALA A 315 23.67 0.63 1.16
N HIS A 316 24.83 0.42 1.78
CA HIS A 316 26.13 0.65 1.16
C HIS A 316 26.51 -0.40 0.10
N ASN A 317 25.96 -1.61 0.22
CA ASN A 317 26.26 -2.75 -0.65
C ASN A 317 25.31 -2.86 -1.85
N ILE A 318 24.19 -2.13 -1.85
CA ILE A 318 23.26 -2.11 -2.99
C ILE A 318 23.98 -1.59 -4.24
N LYS A 319 23.96 -2.37 -5.32
CA LYS A 319 24.63 -2.04 -6.59
C LYS A 319 23.68 -1.48 -7.64
N ALA A 320 22.37 -1.54 -7.40
CA ALA A 320 21.34 -1.06 -8.32
C ALA A 320 21.42 0.44 -8.59
N ASN A 321 21.15 0.83 -9.84
CA ASN A 321 21.03 2.24 -10.22
C ASN A 321 19.65 2.82 -9.85
N ILE A 322 18.64 1.95 -9.81
CA ILE A 322 17.26 2.29 -9.49
C ILE A 322 16.75 1.34 -8.40
N VAL A 323 16.10 1.89 -7.39
CA VAL A 323 15.34 1.14 -6.38
C VAL A 323 13.89 1.57 -6.47
N VAL A 324 12.97 0.64 -6.71
CA VAL A 324 11.52 0.92 -6.73
C VAL A 324 10.83 0.13 -5.63
N GLU A 325 10.24 0.82 -4.67
CA GLU A 325 9.64 0.20 -3.50
C GLU A 325 8.22 -0.29 -3.80
N ALA A 326 8.02 -1.60 -3.95
CA ALA A 326 6.69 -2.17 -4.16
C ALA A 326 5.98 -2.54 -2.85
N ALA A 327 6.74 -2.89 -1.81
CA ALA A 327 6.26 -3.04 -0.44
C ALA A 327 6.09 -1.67 0.25
N ASN A 328 5.31 -1.60 1.33
CA ASN A 328 5.26 -0.41 2.16
C ASN A 328 6.44 -0.42 3.14
N GLY A 329 7.18 0.69 3.23
CA GLY A 329 8.32 0.88 4.14
C GLY A 329 9.51 -0.09 3.99
N PRO A 330 9.91 -0.58 2.79
CA PRO A 330 11.00 -1.54 2.69
C PRO A 330 12.37 -0.93 2.99
N THR A 331 12.52 0.40 2.91
CA THR A 331 13.78 1.12 3.16
C THR A 331 13.66 2.06 4.34
N THR A 332 14.60 1.98 5.29
CA THR A 332 14.66 2.88 6.46
C THR A 332 15.03 4.31 6.06
N LEU A 333 14.82 5.28 6.96
CA LEU A 333 15.17 6.69 6.70
C LEU A 333 16.68 6.87 6.52
N GLU A 334 17.51 6.16 7.29
CA GLU A 334 18.97 6.18 7.20
C GLU A 334 19.43 5.59 5.85
N ALA A 335 18.86 4.45 5.46
CA ALA A 335 19.14 3.84 4.17
C ALA A 335 18.73 4.74 3.00
N THR A 336 17.59 5.43 3.11
CA THR A 336 17.13 6.40 2.09
C THR A 336 18.17 7.51 1.90
N LYS A 337 18.77 8.03 2.98
CA LYS A 337 19.83 9.05 2.90
C LYS A 337 21.07 8.50 2.19
N ILE A 338 21.55 7.31 2.59
CA ILE A 338 22.71 6.64 1.99
C ILE A 338 22.51 6.43 0.49
N LEU A 339 21.36 5.89 0.08
CA LEU A 339 21.07 5.64 -1.34
C LEU A 339 20.97 6.94 -2.14
N THR A 340 20.38 7.99 -1.56
CA THR A 340 20.28 9.31 -2.19
C THR A 340 21.66 9.94 -2.40
N GLU A 341 22.53 9.91 -1.38
CA GLU A 341 23.90 10.45 -1.45
C GLU A 341 24.76 9.71 -2.49
N ARG A 342 24.54 8.41 -2.64
CA ARG A 342 25.17 7.58 -3.68
C ARG A 342 24.59 7.82 -5.08
N GLY A 343 23.59 8.67 -5.22
CA GLY A 343 22.97 9.00 -6.49
C GLY A 343 22.10 7.88 -7.06
N ILE A 344 21.62 6.94 -6.24
CA ILE A 344 20.67 5.90 -6.63
C ILE A 344 19.27 6.51 -6.73
N LEU A 345 18.54 6.22 -7.81
CA LEU A 345 17.16 6.70 -7.96
C LEU A 345 16.20 5.83 -7.14
N LEU A 346 15.81 6.31 -5.96
CA LEU A 346 14.81 5.65 -5.12
C LEU A 346 13.41 6.18 -5.45
N VAL A 347 12.56 5.34 -6.02
CA VAL A 347 11.13 5.61 -6.24
C VAL A 347 10.35 5.13 -5.02
N PRO A 348 9.68 6.03 -4.28
CA PRO A 348 9.08 5.69 -3.00
C PRO A 348 7.80 4.85 -3.15
N ASP A 349 7.56 4.03 -2.14
CA ASP A 349 6.42 3.12 -2.00
C ASP A 349 5.05 3.80 -2.16
N VAL A 350 4.89 5.00 -1.59
CA VAL A 350 3.66 5.81 -1.66
C VAL A 350 3.28 6.18 -3.09
N LEU A 351 4.25 6.28 -4.00
CA LEU A 351 4.01 6.46 -5.43
C LEU A 351 3.86 5.10 -6.12
N ALA A 352 4.82 4.18 -5.95
CA ALA A 352 4.86 2.94 -6.72
C ALA A 352 3.62 2.05 -6.48
N SER A 353 3.13 2.01 -5.24
CA SER A 353 1.93 1.23 -4.88
C SER A 353 0.59 1.94 -5.18
N ALA A 354 0.62 3.16 -5.74
CA ALA A 354 -0.59 3.97 -5.93
C ALA A 354 -1.55 3.43 -7.01
N GLY A 355 -1.10 2.50 -7.86
CA GLY A 355 -1.96 1.92 -8.90
C GLY A 355 -3.22 1.25 -8.34
N GLY A 356 -3.12 0.60 -7.18
CA GLY A 356 -4.27 -0.02 -6.52
C GLY A 356 -5.34 0.99 -6.07
N VAL A 357 -4.94 2.16 -5.54
CA VAL A 357 -5.90 3.21 -5.16
C VAL A 357 -6.47 3.92 -6.38
N THR A 358 -5.70 4.06 -7.46
CA THR A 358 -6.15 4.61 -8.74
C THR A 358 -7.25 3.76 -9.37
N VAL A 359 -7.08 2.44 -9.46
CA VAL A 359 -8.14 1.56 -10.00
C VAL A 359 -9.32 1.42 -9.03
N SER A 360 -9.08 1.53 -7.72
CA SER A 360 -10.16 1.65 -6.72
C SER A 360 -10.99 2.92 -6.92
N TYR A 361 -10.36 4.04 -7.29
CA TYR A 361 -11.08 5.25 -7.69
C TYR A 361 -11.88 5.04 -8.98
N PHE A 362 -11.29 4.40 -9.99
CA PHE A 362 -12.02 4.08 -11.23
C PHE A 362 -13.24 3.22 -10.95
N GLU A 363 -13.15 2.24 -10.07
CA GLU A 363 -14.29 1.44 -9.63
C GLU A 363 -15.39 2.31 -9.02
N TRP A 364 -15.04 3.27 -8.16
CA TRP A 364 -16.01 4.20 -7.59
C TRP A 364 -16.65 5.11 -8.64
N VAL A 365 -15.86 5.61 -9.60
CA VAL A 365 -16.35 6.40 -10.74
C VAL A 365 -17.35 5.60 -11.58
N GLN A 366 -17.01 4.36 -11.95
CA GLN A 366 -17.87 3.48 -12.71
C GLN A 366 -19.19 3.18 -11.97
N ASN A 367 -19.12 2.93 -10.66
CA ASN A 367 -20.31 2.68 -9.83
C ASN A 367 -21.21 3.92 -9.71
N ASN A 368 -20.63 5.13 -9.65
CA ASN A 368 -21.43 6.37 -9.63
C ASN A 368 -22.09 6.67 -10.98
N GLN A 369 -21.50 6.21 -12.08
CA GLN A 369 -22.04 6.39 -13.42
C GLN A 369 -23.00 5.28 -13.84
N GLY A 370 -22.92 4.10 -13.20
CA GLY A 370 -23.59 2.89 -13.68
C GLY A 370 -23.05 2.40 -15.03
N TYR A 371 -21.81 2.76 -15.36
CA TYR A 371 -21.15 2.44 -16.63
C TYR A 371 -19.75 1.87 -16.36
N TYR A 372 -19.49 0.66 -16.83
CA TYR A 372 -18.27 -0.09 -16.54
C TYR A 372 -17.35 -0.14 -17.74
N TRP A 373 -16.07 0.01 -17.48
CA TRP A 373 -15.03 0.09 -18.51
C TRP A 373 -14.44 -1.29 -18.79
N THR A 374 -13.94 -1.45 -20.00
CA THR A 374 -13.12 -2.59 -20.40
C THR A 374 -11.78 -2.59 -19.66
N GLU A 375 -11.09 -3.73 -19.65
CA GLU A 375 -9.76 -3.83 -19.05
C GLU A 375 -8.75 -2.89 -19.71
N GLU A 376 -8.78 -2.78 -21.05
CA GLU A 376 -7.93 -1.88 -21.83
C GLU A 376 -8.12 -0.41 -21.44
N GLU A 377 -9.37 0.04 -21.30
CA GLU A 377 -9.69 1.40 -20.87
C GLU A 377 -9.20 1.69 -19.44
N VAL A 378 -9.29 0.71 -18.53
CA VAL A 378 -8.78 0.83 -17.17
C VAL A 378 -7.24 0.95 -17.18
N GLU A 379 -6.57 0.15 -18.00
CA GLU A 379 -5.11 0.16 -18.15
C GLU A 379 -4.59 1.48 -18.72
N ASP A 380 -5.15 1.96 -19.83
CA ASP A 380 -4.75 3.23 -20.45
C ASP A 380 -4.90 4.41 -19.47
N ARG A 381 -6.02 4.45 -18.73
CA ARG A 381 -6.24 5.48 -17.70
C ARG A 381 -5.27 5.34 -16.54
N LEU A 382 -4.98 4.12 -16.09
CA LEU A 382 -4.00 3.86 -15.03
C LEU A 382 -2.61 4.36 -15.45
N GLU A 383 -2.19 4.04 -16.68
CA GLU A 383 -0.91 4.46 -17.24
C GLU A 383 -0.77 5.99 -17.24
N LYS A 384 -1.77 6.71 -17.75
CA LYS A 384 -1.80 8.18 -17.77
C LYS A 384 -1.65 8.78 -16.38
N VAL A 385 -2.38 8.25 -15.39
CA VAL A 385 -2.31 8.74 -14.00
C VAL A 385 -0.93 8.49 -13.40
N MET A 386 -0.40 7.27 -13.51
CA MET A 386 0.87 6.88 -12.90
C MET A 386 2.06 7.63 -13.52
N VAL A 387 2.10 7.79 -14.85
CA VAL A 387 3.14 8.56 -15.54
C VAL A 387 3.12 10.02 -15.10
N ARG A 388 1.94 10.64 -15.06
CA ARG A 388 1.78 12.02 -14.59
C ARG A 388 2.26 12.19 -13.15
N SER A 389 1.87 11.29 -12.26
CA SER A 389 2.27 11.33 -10.85
C SER A 389 3.77 11.13 -10.65
N PHE A 390 4.38 10.20 -11.38
CA PHE A 390 5.82 10.02 -11.38
C PHE A 390 6.55 11.29 -11.80
N ASN A 391 6.15 11.89 -12.92
CA ASN A 391 6.80 13.10 -13.44
C ASN A 391 6.68 14.28 -12.46
N ASN A 392 5.49 14.50 -11.90
CA ASN A 392 5.27 15.56 -10.90
C ASN A 392 6.18 15.40 -9.65
N ILE A 393 6.31 14.17 -9.13
CA ILE A 393 7.18 13.90 -7.98
C ILE A 393 8.66 14.06 -8.35
N TYR A 394 9.07 13.50 -9.49
CA TYR A 394 10.45 13.59 -9.95
C TYR A 394 10.87 15.04 -10.18
N GLU A 395 10.05 15.83 -10.87
CA GLU A 395 10.28 17.26 -11.10
C GLU A 395 10.29 18.05 -9.80
N THR A 396 9.39 17.73 -8.86
CA THR A 396 9.39 18.36 -7.52
C THR A 396 10.69 18.05 -6.78
N SER A 397 11.17 16.81 -6.82
CA SER A 397 12.43 16.36 -6.22
C SER A 397 13.62 17.13 -6.79
N VAL A 398 13.71 17.25 -8.12
CA VAL A 398 14.78 17.99 -8.80
C VAL A 398 14.72 19.49 -8.47
N ASN A 399 13.56 20.12 -8.63
CA ASN A 399 13.39 21.57 -8.47
C ASN A 399 13.60 22.02 -7.01
N ARG A 400 13.16 21.20 -6.04
CA ARG A 400 13.30 21.50 -4.61
C ARG A 400 14.58 20.95 -4.00
N LYS A 401 15.39 20.21 -4.78
CA LYS A 401 16.64 19.56 -4.33
C LYS A 401 16.44 18.67 -3.10
N VAL A 402 15.39 17.85 -3.14
CA VAL A 402 15.05 16.88 -2.08
C VAL A 402 14.98 15.48 -2.69
N ASN A 403 15.11 14.43 -1.87
CA ASN A 403 14.90 13.07 -2.36
C ASN A 403 13.44 12.85 -2.80
N MET A 404 13.20 11.85 -3.65
CA MET A 404 11.86 11.58 -4.18
C MET A 404 10.84 11.18 -3.11
N ARG A 405 11.26 10.60 -1.99
CA ARG A 405 10.36 10.27 -0.87
C ARG A 405 9.79 11.54 -0.25
N LEU A 406 10.63 12.50 0.14
CA LEU A 406 10.17 13.79 0.66
C LEU A 406 9.36 14.56 -0.40
N ALA A 407 9.77 14.53 -1.67
CA ALA A 407 8.99 15.12 -2.76
C ALA A 407 7.59 14.50 -2.90
N ALA A 408 7.46 13.18 -2.75
CA ALA A 408 6.17 12.49 -2.79
C ALA A 408 5.27 12.93 -1.63
N TYR A 409 5.82 13.08 -0.43
CA TYR A 409 5.08 13.62 0.72
C TYR A 409 4.65 15.07 0.50
N MET A 410 5.54 15.91 -0.07
CA MET A 410 5.20 17.29 -0.42
C MET A 410 4.04 17.34 -1.44
N VAL A 411 4.14 16.56 -2.52
CA VAL A 411 3.09 16.50 -3.55
C VAL A 411 1.77 15.97 -2.95
N GLY A 412 1.83 14.90 -2.16
CA GLY A 412 0.66 14.29 -1.55
C GLY A 412 -0.04 15.20 -0.55
N ALA A 413 0.72 15.87 0.32
CA ALA A 413 0.17 16.75 1.36
C ALA A 413 -0.41 18.04 0.80
N ARG A 414 0.18 18.59 -0.29
CA ARG A 414 -0.24 19.85 -0.90
C ARG A 414 -1.74 19.91 -1.19
N LYS A 415 -2.33 18.85 -1.76
CA LYS A 415 -3.74 18.87 -2.17
C LYS A 415 -4.68 19.02 -0.97
N MET A 416 -4.47 18.25 0.10
CA MET A 416 -5.28 18.33 1.31
C MET A 416 -5.03 19.60 2.11
N ALA A 417 -3.78 20.09 2.14
CA ALA A 417 -3.44 21.35 2.78
C ALA A 417 -4.13 22.54 2.08
N GLU A 418 -4.04 22.62 0.76
CA GLU A 418 -4.73 23.65 -0.02
C GLU A 418 -6.25 23.58 0.15
N ALA A 419 -6.83 22.38 0.05
CA ALA A 419 -8.27 22.20 0.24
C ALA A 419 -8.71 22.65 1.66
N SER A 420 -7.94 22.32 2.69
CA SER A 420 -8.23 22.73 4.08
C SER A 420 -8.19 24.26 4.23
N ARG A 421 -7.20 24.92 3.60
CA ARG A 421 -7.09 26.38 3.57
C ARG A 421 -8.25 27.04 2.84
N PHE A 422 -8.59 26.57 1.62
CA PHE A 422 -9.73 27.13 0.86
C PHE A 422 -11.08 26.92 1.54
N ARG A 423 -11.21 25.86 2.36
CA ARG A 423 -12.41 25.61 3.18
C ARG A 423 -12.40 26.38 4.51
N GLY A 424 -11.34 27.12 4.83
CA GLY A 424 -11.23 27.95 6.03
C GLY A 424 -11.05 27.16 7.33
N TRP A 425 -10.44 25.97 7.26
CA TRP A 425 -10.15 25.17 8.47
C TRP A 425 -8.93 25.69 9.23
N VAL A 426 -7.97 26.27 8.50
CA VAL A 426 -6.72 26.88 8.99
C VAL A 426 -6.31 28.05 8.10
#